data_AF-A0A2V9MQB5-F1
#
_entry.id   AF-A0A2V9MQB5-F1
#
_cell.length_a   1.000
_cell.length_b   1.000
_cell.length_c   1.000
_cell.angle_alpha   90.00
_cell.angle_beta   90.00
_cell.angle_gamma   90.00
#
_symmetry.space_group_name_H-M   'P 1'
#
loop_
_entity.id
_entity.type
_entity.pdbx_description
1 polymer ?
#
loop_
_entity_poly.entity_id
_entity_poly.type
_entity_poly.pdbx_seq_one_letter_code
_entity_poly.pdbx_strand_id
1 'polypeptide(L)'
;MRGATLPTSSGRTCIKTFGQALPGVLIESVINPQDSSQLCFCVKDSKGVGIHGFFELGEDRYVPQPVGSGLESATRFPCGVSPVGKAGQLVDEMKQVFSKFTDTDCRTASVLIAFALSTWFIDCFEIAPV
;
A
#
# COMPACT_ATOMS: atom_id res chain seq x y z
N MET A 1 -14.45 -50.94 14.70
CA MET A 1 -13.85 -50.10 13.66
C MET A 1 -14.42 -48.69 13.81
N ARG A 2 -13.66 -47.75 14.38
CA ARG A 2 -14.05 -46.34 14.45
C ARG A 2 -13.36 -45.63 13.29
N GLY A 3 -14.14 -45.20 12.30
CA GLY A 3 -13.66 -44.31 11.23
C GLY A 3 -13.43 -42.94 11.83
N ALA A 4 -12.17 -42.51 11.90
CA ALA A 4 -11.82 -41.13 12.19
C ALA A 4 -11.99 -40.33 10.89
N THR A 5 -13.05 -39.55 10.80
CA THR A 5 -13.17 -38.48 9.82
C THR A 5 -12.18 -37.38 10.19
N LEU A 6 -11.15 -37.21 9.36
CA LEU A 6 -10.28 -36.03 9.38
C LEU A 6 -11.15 -34.80 9.07
N PRO A 7 -11.01 -33.68 9.79
CA PRO A 7 -11.67 -32.44 9.39
C PRO A 7 -10.93 -31.88 8.16
N THR A 8 -11.44 -32.19 6.97
CA THR A 8 -11.14 -31.41 5.75
C THR A 8 -11.95 -30.12 5.79
N SER A 9 -11.34 -29.07 6.31
CA SER A 9 -11.72 -27.70 5.99
C SER A 9 -10.45 -26.91 5.70
N SER A 10 -9.96 -26.99 4.45
CA SER A 10 -9.18 -25.88 3.88
C SER A 10 -10.18 -24.72 3.75
N GLY A 11 -10.32 -23.96 4.83
CA GLY A 11 -11.05 -22.71 4.82
C GLY A 11 -10.11 -21.66 4.27
N ARG A 12 -10.52 -20.95 3.22
CA ARG A 12 -9.77 -19.79 2.73
C ARG A 12 -9.53 -18.82 3.89
N THR A 13 -8.27 -18.53 4.19
CA THR A 13 -7.95 -17.58 5.26
C THR A 13 -8.36 -16.19 4.79
N CYS A 14 -9.18 -15.51 5.58
CA CYS A 14 -9.52 -14.11 5.33
C CYS A 14 -8.59 -13.23 6.17
N ILE A 15 -7.66 -12.56 5.52
CA ILE A 15 -6.65 -11.71 6.15
C ILE A 15 -7.09 -10.26 6.02
N LYS A 16 -7.28 -9.57 7.15
CA LYS A 16 -7.58 -8.15 7.15
C LYS A 16 -6.28 -7.35 7.33
N THR A 17 -6.03 -6.38 6.46
CA THR A 17 -4.83 -5.55 6.53
C THR A 17 -5.05 -4.16 5.93
N PHE A 18 -4.20 -3.20 6.31
CA PHE A 18 -4.10 -1.91 5.63
C PHE A 18 -3.12 -1.92 4.46
N GLY A 19 -2.35 -2.99 4.30
CA GLY A 19 -1.38 -3.15 3.23
C GLY A 19 -0.40 -4.28 3.52
N GLN A 20 0.25 -4.79 2.48
CA GLN A 20 1.24 -5.85 2.60
C GLN A 20 2.18 -5.87 1.40
N ALA A 21 3.47 -5.99 1.67
CA ALA A 21 4.46 -6.38 0.68
C ALA A 21 4.54 -7.90 0.65
N LEU A 22 4.21 -8.51 -0.48
CA LEU A 22 4.28 -9.93 -0.74
C LEU A 22 5.23 -10.15 -1.94
N PRO A 23 5.78 -11.37 -2.14
CA PRO A 23 6.64 -11.64 -3.29
C PRO A 23 5.95 -11.27 -4.62
N GLY A 24 6.49 -10.27 -5.31
CA GLY A 24 6.00 -9.80 -6.61
C GLY A 24 4.67 -9.02 -6.60
N VAL A 25 4.11 -8.71 -5.42
CA VAL A 25 2.88 -7.91 -5.30
C VAL A 25 2.89 -7.02 -4.06
N LEU A 26 2.57 -5.75 -4.25
CA LEU A 26 2.33 -4.79 -3.19
C LEU A 26 0.83 -4.49 -3.14
N ILE A 27 0.23 -4.61 -1.96
CA ILE A 27 -1.14 -4.17 -1.71
C ILE A 27 -1.13 -3.04 -0.68
N GLU A 28 -1.85 -1.96 -0.94
CA GLU A 28 -1.98 -0.82 -0.03
C GLU A 28 -3.42 -0.33 0.04
N SER A 29 -3.92 -0.01 1.23
CA SER A 29 -5.26 0.53 1.39
C SER A 29 -5.34 1.95 0.85
N VAL A 30 -6.34 2.18 0.00
CA VAL A 30 -6.72 3.48 -0.56
C VAL A 30 -8.19 3.74 -0.30
N ILE A 31 -8.57 5.01 -0.25
CA ILE A 31 -9.97 5.41 -0.15
C ILE A 31 -10.71 4.88 -1.40
N ASN A 32 -11.85 4.23 -1.19
CA ASN A 32 -12.68 3.78 -2.29
C ASN A 32 -13.24 5.02 -3.03
N PRO A 33 -12.96 5.18 -4.34
CA PRO A 33 -13.39 6.35 -5.09
C PRO A 33 -14.91 6.44 -5.26
N GLN A 34 -15.64 5.34 -5.06
CA GLN A 34 -17.11 5.30 -5.12
C GLN A 34 -17.77 5.52 -3.76
N ASP A 35 -17.06 5.26 -2.66
CA ASP A 35 -17.55 5.44 -1.30
C ASP A 35 -16.40 5.78 -0.36
N SER A 36 -16.23 7.07 -0.06
CA SER A 36 -15.12 7.55 0.79
C SER A 36 -15.13 7.03 2.23
N SER A 37 -16.22 6.40 2.68
CA SER A 37 -16.28 5.77 4.00
C SER A 37 -15.62 4.38 4.03
N GLN A 38 -15.27 3.83 2.87
CA GLN A 38 -14.69 2.51 2.72
C GLN A 38 -13.28 2.57 2.13
N LEU A 39 -12.50 1.53 2.43
CA LEU A 39 -11.19 1.31 1.82
C LEU A 39 -11.28 0.22 0.74
N CYS A 40 -10.45 0.38 -0.27
CA CYS A 40 -10.10 -0.63 -1.26
C CYS A 40 -8.59 -0.87 -1.20
N PHE A 41 -8.08 -1.85 -1.92
CA PHE A 41 -6.65 -2.00 -2.16
C PHE A 41 -6.24 -1.43 -3.50
N CYS A 42 -5.19 -0.61 -3.49
CA CYS A 42 -4.34 -0.45 -4.65
C CYS A 42 -3.37 -1.62 -4.69
N VAL A 43 -3.37 -2.36 -5.79
CA VAL A 43 -2.53 -3.53 -6.01
C VAL A 43 -1.54 -3.22 -7.13
N LYS A 44 -0.24 -3.29 -6.84
CA LYS A 44 0.84 -3.25 -7.82
C LYS A 44 1.44 -4.64 -7.97
N ASP A 45 1.37 -5.19 -9.18
CA ASP A 45 2.01 -6.45 -9.55
C ASP A 45 2.83 -6.30 -10.85
N SER A 46 3.26 -7.42 -11.43
CA SER A 46 3.97 -7.45 -12.72
C SER A 46 3.12 -7.00 -13.91
N LYS A 47 1.79 -7.03 -13.81
CA LYS A 47 0.85 -6.68 -14.88
C LYS A 47 0.51 -5.20 -14.88
N GLY A 48 0.55 -4.54 -13.72
CA GLY A 48 0.23 -3.12 -13.64
C GLY A 48 -0.11 -2.65 -12.23
N VAL A 49 -0.96 -1.63 -12.18
CA VAL A 49 -1.58 -1.12 -10.95
C VAL A 49 -3.09 -1.16 -11.13
N GLY A 50 -3.83 -1.61 -10.12
CA GLY A 50 -5.29 -1.62 -10.11
C GLY A 50 -5.88 -1.33 -8.73
N ILE A 51 -7.16 -0.94 -8.68
CA ILE A 51 -7.91 -0.77 -7.43
C ILE A 51 -8.93 -1.90 -7.31
N HIS A 52 -8.91 -2.62 -6.18
CA HIS A 52 -9.71 -3.82 -5.95
C HIS A 52 -10.31 -3.80 -4.54
N GLY A 53 -11.55 -4.28 -4.38
CA GLY A 53 -12.15 -4.41 -3.05
C GLY A 53 -11.53 -5.50 -2.17
N PHE A 54 -10.77 -6.42 -2.77
CA PHE A 54 -10.02 -7.49 -2.11
C PHE A 54 -8.93 -8.01 -3.06
N PHE A 55 -7.99 -8.78 -2.53
CA PHE A 55 -6.93 -9.44 -3.30
C PHE A 55 -6.85 -10.93 -2.91
N GLU A 56 -6.68 -11.82 -3.88
CA GLU A 56 -6.55 -13.27 -3.63
C GLU A 56 -5.16 -13.75 -4.04
N LEU A 57 -4.50 -14.52 -3.16
CA LEU A 57 -3.22 -15.15 -3.43
C LEU A 57 -3.22 -16.57 -2.84
N GLY A 58 -3.25 -17.59 -3.71
CA GLY A 58 -3.37 -18.98 -3.27
C GLY A 58 -4.70 -19.23 -2.55
N GLU A 59 -4.64 -19.73 -1.32
CA GLU A 59 -5.83 -19.95 -0.47
C GLU A 59 -6.19 -18.72 0.39
N ASP A 60 -5.38 -17.67 0.36
CA ASP A 60 -5.59 -16.47 1.17
C ASP A 60 -6.38 -15.41 0.40
N ARG A 61 -7.33 -14.79 1.11
CA ARG A 61 -8.07 -13.62 0.66
C ARG A 61 -7.76 -12.45 1.58
N TYR A 62 -7.11 -11.44 1.03
CA TYR A 62 -6.82 -10.18 1.68
C TYR A 62 -8.01 -9.24 1.49
N VAL A 63 -8.46 -8.60 2.57
CA VAL A 63 -9.50 -7.56 2.54
C VAL A 63 -9.04 -6.31 3.29
N PRO A 64 -9.43 -5.10 2.84
CA PRO A 64 -9.08 -3.88 3.54
C PRO A 64 -9.60 -3.90 4.98
N GLN A 65 -8.71 -3.60 5.92
CA GLN A 65 -9.08 -3.42 7.32
C GLN A 65 -10.00 -2.18 7.43
N PRO A 66 -11.20 -2.29 8.03
CA PRO A 66 -12.07 -1.14 8.25
C PRO A 66 -11.38 -0.09 9.14
N VAL A 67 -11.60 1.20 8.84
CA VAL A 67 -11.11 2.28 9.69
C VAL A 67 -11.95 2.32 10.97
N GLY A 68 -11.35 1.98 12.10
CA GLY A 68 -11.99 2.09 13.41
C GLY A 68 -12.17 3.54 13.86
N SER A 69 -12.95 3.74 14.94
CA SER A 69 -13.18 5.06 15.55
C SER A 69 -12.03 5.55 16.45
N GLY A 70 -10.93 4.80 16.55
CA GLY A 70 -9.75 5.12 17.33
C GLY A 70 -8.74 5.97 16.56
N LEU A 71 -7.46 5.80 16.87
CA LEU A 71 -6.36 6.52 16.20
C LEU A 71 -6.35 6.31 14.68
N GLU A 72 -6.85 5.16 14.21
CA GLU A 72 -7.03 4.83 12.79
C GLU A 72 -7.86 5.90 12.04
N SER A 73 -8.82 6.54 12.71
CA SER A 73 -9.63 7.62 12.13
C SER A 73 -8.82 8.91 11.88
N ALA A 74 -7.65 9.06 12.52
CA ALA A 74 -6.73 10.16 12.27
C ALA A 74 -5.75 9.86 11.14
N THR A 75 -5.63 8.60 10.71
CA THR A 75 -4.78 8.20 9.59
C THR A 75 -5.41 8.63 8.27
N ARG A 76 -4.67 9.39 7.46
CA ARG A 76 -5.08 9.71 6.09
C ARG A 76 -4.64 8.58 5.16
N PHE A 77 -5.61 7.96 4.50
CA PHE A 77 -5.34 7.01 3.43
C PHE A 77 -5.17 7.73 2.10
N PRO A 78 -4.31 7.23 1.19
CA PRO A 78 -4.23 7.76 -0.17
C PRO A 78 -5.57 7.63 -0.90
N CYS A 79 -5.89 8.58 -1.77
CA CYS A 79 -7.13 8.55 -2.57
C CYS A 79 -7.00 7.72 -3.87
N GLY A 80 -5.81 7.19 -4.15
CA GLY A 80 -5.51 6.46 -5.37
C GLY A 80 -4.03 6.61 -5.74
N VAL A 81 -3.72 6.16 -6.96
CA VAL A 81 -2.38 6.27 -7.55
C VAL A 81 -2.42 7.20 -8.75
N SER A 82 -1.33 7.93 -8.95
CA SER A 82 -1.10 8.71 -10.15
C SER A 82 0.23 8.28 -10.76
N PRO A 83 0.33 8.13 -12.09
CA PRO A 83 1.62 7.92 -12.73
C PRO A 83 2.49 9.15 -12.47
N VAL A 84 3.64 8.94 -11.85
CA VAL A 84 4.69 9.94 -11.76
C VAL A 84 5.66 9.66 -12.91
N GLY A 85 5.73 10.58 -13.86
CA GLY A 85 6.35 10.32 -15.16
C GLY A 85 7.80 9.87 -15.07
N LYS A 86 8.70 10.78 -14.70
CA LYS A 86 10.15 10.50 -14.53
C LYS A 86 10.54 10.60 -13.06
N ALA A 87 11.59 9.89 -12.64
CA ALA A 87 12.13 9.96 -11.27
C ALA A 87 12.42 11.41 -10.81
N GLY A 88 12.91 12.29 -11.69
CA GLY A 88 13.11 13.71 -11.37
C GLY A 88 11.82 14.45 -11.02
N GLN A 89 10.70 14.11 -11.66
CA GLN A 89 9.40 14.70 -11.35
C GLN A 89 8.89 14.25 -9.98
N LEU A 90 9.15 13.00 -9.59
CA LEU A 90 8.85 12.51 -8.23
C LEU A 90 9.58 13.35 -7.18
N VAL A 91 10.87 13.60 -7.40
CA VAL A 91 11.68 14.43 -6.48
C VAL A 91 11.11 15.84 -6.41
N ASP A 92 10.75 16.45 -7.54
CA ASP A 92 10.20 17.81 -7.57
C ASP A 92 8.83 17.89 -6.87
N GLU A 93 7.95 16.90 -7.08
CA GLU A 93 6.66 16.82 -6.39
C GLU A 93 6.85 16.61 -4.88
N MET A 94 7.77 15.75 -4.45
CA MET A 94 8.09 15.57 -3.03
C MET A 94 8.64 16.84 -2.39
N LYS A 95 9.47 17.63 -3.11
CA LYS A 95 9.92 18.96 -2.63
C LYS A 95 8.74 19.89 -2.40
N GLN A 96 7.79 19.95 -3.34
CA GLN A 96 6.58 20.75 -3.21
C GLN A 96 5.69 20.30 -2.04
N VAL A 97 5.67 19.00 -1.73
CA VAL A 97 4.96 18.48 -0.56
C VAL A 97 5.66 18.93 0.72
N PHE A 98 6.97 18.72 0.85
CA PHE A 98 7.69 19.10 2.07
C PHE A 98 7.69 20.61 2.34
N SER A 99 7.73 21.44 1.30
CA SER A 99 7.67 22.90 1.46
C SER A 99 6.32 23.40 1.99
N LYS A 100 5.24 22.59 1.92
CA LYS A 100 3.94 22.95 2.51
C LYS A 100 3.92 22.81 4.03
N PHE A 101 4.83 22.01 4.58
CA PHE A 101 4.81 21.63 6.00
C PHE A 101 6.07 22.06 6.75
N THR A 102 7.13 22.45 6.03
CA THR A 102 8.42 22.79 6.61
C THR A 102 9.06 23.94 5.85
N ASP A 103 9.66 24.89 6.58
CA ASP A 103 10.53 25.92 6.00
C ASP A 103 11.96 25.35 5.83
N THR A 104 12.08 24.33 4.98
CA THR A 104 13.34 23.61 4.76
C THR A 104 14.07 24.16 3.54
N ASP A 105 15.39 24.37 3.65
CA ASP A 105 16.21 24.76 2.50
C ASP A 105 16.31 23.65 1.44
N CYS A 106 16.66 24.01 0.20
CA CYS A 106 16.68 23.09 -0.95
C CYS A 106 17.61 21.86 -0.73
N ARG A 107 18.73 22.03 -0.02
CA ARG A 107 19.68 20.95 0.23
C ARG A 107 19.10 19.97 1.25
N THR A 108 18.57 20.48 2.36
CA THR A 108 17.97 19.65 3.40
C THR A 108 16.74 18.90 2.86
N ALA A 109 15.88 19.56 2.07
CA ALA A 109 14.75 18.91 1.40
C ALA A 109 15.21 17.77 0.49
N SER A 110 16.29 17.96 -0.28
CA SER A 110 16.83 16.92 -1.17
C SER A 110 17.35 15.72 -0.39
N VAL A 111 17.98 15.92 0.77
CA VAL A 111 18.45 14.83 1.65
C VAL A 111 17.26 14.07 2.25
N LEU A 112 16.22 14.77 2.71
CA LEU A 112 15.01 14.12 3.25
C LEU A 112 14.28 13.28 2.20
N ILE A 113 14.20 13.77 0.97
CA ILE A 113 13.61 13.03 -0.15
C ILE A 113 14.44 11.79 -0.46
N ALA A 114 15.77 11.95 -0.58
CA ALA A 114 16.66 10.83 -0.84
C ALA A 114 16.56 9.77 0.27
N PHE A 115 16.50 10.21 1.54
CA PHE A 115 16.28 9.34 2.67
C PHE A 115 14.94 8.60 2.55
N ALA A 116 13.82 9.32 2.41
CA ALA A 116 12.49 8.73 2.31
C ALA A 116 12.37 7.71 1.16
N LEU A 117 12.92 8.02 -0.01
CA LEU A 117 12.95 7.11 -1.15
C LEU A 117 13.83 5.89 -0.86
N SER A 118 15.02 6.09 -0.28
CA SER A 118 15.94 4.99 0.03
C SER A 118 15.40 4.03 1.09
N THR A 119 14.63 4.51 2.06
CA THR A 119 14.01 3.67 3.09
C THR A 119 12.77 2.97 2.54
N TRP A 120 11.91 3.67 1.80
CA TRP A 120 10.67 3.10 1.29
C TRP A 120 10.91 2.05 0.20
N PHE A 121 11.89 2.28 -0.69
CA PHE A 121 12.15 1.34 -1.78
C PHE A 121 12.67 -0.01 -1.30
N ILE A 122 13.56 -0.03 -0.31
CA ILE A 122 14.13 -1.28 0.22
C ILE A 122 13.06 -2.11 0.95
N ASP A 123 12.11 -1.43 1.62
CA ASP A 123 11.04 -2.10 2.36
C ASP A 123 9.94 -2.67 1.44
N CYS A 124 9.74 -2.08 0.25
CA CYS A 124 8.62 -2.42 -0.63
C CYS A 124 9.01 -3.09 -1.96
N PHE A 125 10.28 -3.02 -2.38
CA PHE A 125 10.73 -3.54 -3.68
C PHE A 125 12.05 -4.29 -3.56
N GLU A 126 12.14 -5.45 -4.24
CA GLU A 126 13.40 -6.22 -4.31
C GLU A 126 14.52 -5.46 -5.03
N ILE A 127 14.17 -4.49 -5.91
CA ILE A 127 15.10 -3.71 -6.72
C ILE A 127 14.62 -2.26 -6.75
N ALA A 128 15.54 -1.31 -6.55
CA ALA A 128 15.24 0.11 -6.68
C ALA A 128 14.79 0.43 -8.12
N PRO A 129 13.72 1.23 -8.33
CA PRO A 129 13.33 1.63 -9.67
C PRO A 129 14.43 2.46 -10.34
N VAL A 130 14.77 2.09 -11.57
CA VAL A 130 15.74 2.76 -12.46
C VAL A 130 15.09 3.82 -13.32
#